data_AF-A0A4Z0L2A4-F1
#
_entry.id   AF-A0A4Z0L2A4-F1
#
_cell.length_a   1.000
_cell.length_b   1.000
_cell.length_c   1.000
_cell.angle_alpha   90.00
_cell.angle_beta   90.00
_cell.angle_gamma   90.00
#
_symmetry.space_group_name_H-M   'P 1'
#
loop_
_entity.id
_entity.type
_entity.pdbx_description
1 polymer ?
#
loop_
_entity_poly.entity_id
_entity_poly.type
_entity_poly.pdbx_seq_one_letter_code
_entity_poly.pdbx_strand_id
1 'polypeptide(L)'
;MRKMKIGLALGSGAARGWSHIGVIKALKQTGIDIDIVAGCSIGSLVGAAYACNKLSALEQWVCSFRYWDVLRLMDVSWGRGGLLRGERVFNHYRDIMPVTDFDHCSRRFGAVATNLSTGRELWFCLVYTSP
;
A
#
# COMPACT_ATOMS: atom_id res chain seq x y z
N MET A 1 -18.84 -3.50 26.66
CA MET A 1 -18.72 -2.27 25.84
C MET A 1 -18.13 -2.64 24.48
N ARG A 2 -18.66 -2.13 23.36
CA ARG A 2 -18.16 -2.46 22.02
C ARG A 2 -16.84 -1.72 21.78
N LYS A 3 -15.75 -2.42 21.45
CA LYS A 3 -14.46 -1.79 21.07
C LYS A 3 -14.72 -0.82 19.91
N MET A 4 -14.29 0.44 20.06
CA MET A 4 -14.30 1.40 18.93
C MET A 4 -13.31 0.92 17.87
N LYS A 5 -13.74 0.93 16.61
CA LYS A 5 -12.88 0.54 15.48
C LYS A 5 -12.30 1.77 14.81
N ILE A 6 -11.01 1.73 14.50
CA ILE A 6 -10.29 2.82 13.83
C ILE A 6 -9.92 2.38 12.41
N GLY A 7 -10.35 3.17 11.43
CA GLY A 7 -10.00 2.99 10.02
C GLY A 7 -8.96 4.01 9.56
N LEU A 8 -7.99 3.59 8.75
CA LEU A 8 -6.98 4.45 8.15
C LEU A 8 -7.09 4.42 6.62
N ALA A 9 -7.27 5.59 6.00
CA ALA A 9 -7.30 5.77 4.56
C ALA A 9 -5.97 6.35 4.05
N LEU A 10 -5.32 5.67 3.11
CA LEU A 10 -4.02 6.02 2.55
C LEU A 10 -4.14 6.39 1.07
N GLY A 11 -3.93 7.67 0.76
CA GLY A 11 -4.01 8.18 -0.61
C GLY A 11 -2.84 7.77 -1.52
N SER A 12 -3.00 8.08 -2.81
CA SER A 12 -1.90 8.04 -3.80
C SER A 12 -0.86 9.14 -3.52
N GLY A 13 0.30 9.09 -4.21
CA GLY A 13 1.31 10.15 -4.04
C GLY A 13 2.70 9.87 -4.62
N ALA A 14 2.83 8.87 -5.51
CA ALA A 14 4.11 8.43 -6.06
C ALA A 14 5.18 8.28 -4.94
N ALA A 15 6.38 8.83 -5.14
CA ALA A 15 7.48 8.77 -4.17
C ALA A 15 7.15 9.42 -2.81
N ARG A 16 6.29 10.45 -2.76
CA ARG A 16 5.90 11.08 -1.48
C ARG A 16 5.01 10.18 -0.63
N GLY A 17 4.39 9.16 -1.25
CA GLY A 17 3.54 8.20 -0.55
C GLY A 17 4.29 7.31 0.45
N TRP A 18 5.62 7.23 0.39
CA TRP A 18 6.41 6.54 1.44
C TRP A 18 6.24 7.16 2.82
N SER A 19 5.83 8.43 2.91
CA SER A 19 5.50 9.10 4.18
C SER A 19 4.40 8.39 4.97
N HIS A 20 3.53 7.61 4.32
CA HIS A 20 2.53 6.77 4.98
C HIS A 20 3.15 5.80 6.00
N ILE A 21 4.39 5.33 5.78
CA ILE A 21 5.12 4.49 6.74
C ILE A 21 5.33 5.25 8.06
N GLY A 22 5.79 6.50 7.97
CA GLY A 22 6.01 7.38 9.12
C GLY A 22 4.71 7.69 9.86
N VAL A 23 3.63 7.98 9.12
CA VAL A 23 2.30 8.23 9.71
C VAL A 23 1.83 7.01 10.52
N ILE A 24 1.91 5.81 9.96
CA ILE A 24 1.48 4.58 10.67
C ILE A 24 2.33 4.36 11.93
N LYS A 25 3.65 4.56 11.85
CA LYS A 25 4.54 4.42 13.02
C LYS A 25 4.20 5.43 14.11
N ALA A 26 3.95 6.69 13.77
CA ALA A 26 3.56 7.74 14.71
C ALA A 26 2.23 7.39 15.40
N LEU A 27 1.21 6.96 14.64
CA LEU A 27 -0.07 6.51 15.21
C LEU A 27 0.10 5.34 16.19
N LYS A 28 0.92 4.34 15.84
CA LYS A 28 1.20 3.23 16.77
C LYS A 28 1.91 3.68 18.04
N GLN A 29 2.86 4.61 17.92
CA GLN A 29 3.61 5.14 19.07
C GLN A 29 2.71 5.91 20.05
N THR A 30 1.64 6.53 19.57
CA THR A 30 0.65 7.22 20.42
C THR A 30 -0.42 6.30 20.97
N GLY A 31 -0.34 4.99 20.72
CA GLY A 31 -1.31 4.00 21.19
C GLY A 31 -2.57 3.87 20.33
N ILE A 32 -2.58 4.43 19.12
CA ILE A 32 -3.70 4.28 18.18
C ILE A 32 -3.55 2.94 17.45
N ASP A 33 -4.43 2.00 17.78
CA ASP A 33 -4.53 0.69 17.13
C ASP A 33 -5.47 0.77 15.92
N ILE A 34 -4.93 0.58 14.71
CA ILE A 34 -5.67 0.65 13.46
C ILE A 34 -6.24 -0.74 13.14
N ASP A 35 -7.57 -0.86 13.12
CA ASP A 35 -8.24 -2.13 12.85
C ASP A 35 -8.47 -2.38 11.35
N ILE A 36 -8.58 -1.32 10.55
CA ILE A 36 -8.95 -1.38 9.12
C ILE A 36 -8.11 -0.40 8.31
N VAL A 37 -7.64 -0.81 7.13
CA VAL A 37 -6.83 0.01 6.24
C VAL A 37 -7.43 0.03 4.83
N ALA A 38 -7.51 1.19 4.20
CA ALA A 38 -7.85 1.34 2.79
C ALA A 38 -6.75 2.10 2.07
N GLY A 39 -6.36 1.69 0.87
CA GLY A 39 -5.26 2.29 0.12
C GLY A 39 -5.55 2.51 -1.36
N CYS A 40 -4.86 3.49 -1.96
CA CYS A 40 -4.82 3.73 -3.41
C CYS A 40 -3.36 3.86 -3.89
N SER A 41 -2.99 3.16 -4.97
CA SER A 41 -1.63 3.16 -5.54
C SER A 41 -0.56 2.84 -4.48
N ILE A 42 0.39 3.74 -4.23
CA ILE A 42 1.40 3.64 -3.17
C ILE A 42 0.79 3.47 -1.77
N GLY A 43 -0.38 4.07 -1.52
CA GLY A 43 -1.15 3.85 -0.30
C GLY A 43 -1.61 2.41 -0.14
N SER A 44 -1.92 1.72 -1.25
CA SER A 44 -2.24 0.29 -1.23
C SER A 44 -1.01 -0.56 -0.91
N LEU A 45 0.16 -0.24 -1.48
CA LEU A 45 1.43 -0.93 -1.20
C LEU A 45 1.79 -0.86 0.28
N VAL A 46 1.78 0.35 0.85
CA VAL A 46 2.09 0.58 2.27
C VAL A 46 0.99 -0.01 3.16
N GLY A 47 -0.27 0.17 2.79
CA GLY A 47 -1.43 -0.33 3.53
C GLY A 47 -1.46 -1.85 3.61
N ALA A 48 -1.18 -2.55 2.51
CA ALA A 48 -1.06 -4.00 2.47
C ALA A 48 0.12 -4.47 3.34
N ALA A 49 1.30 -3.88 3.19
CA ALA A 49 2.44 -4.23 4.03
C ALA A 49 2.14 -4.04 5.52
N TYR A 50 1.43 -2.97 5.90
CA TYR A 50 1.00 -2.79 7.28
C TYR A 50 -0.05 -3.81 7.73
N ALA A 51 -1.07 -4.07 6.92
CA ALA A 51 -2.13 -5.00 7.23
C ALA A 51 -1.61 -6.43 7.47
N CYS A 52 -0.53 -6.82 6.78
CA CYS A 52 0.03 -8.16 6.82
C CYS A 52 1.36 -8.22 7.60
N ASN A 53 1.61 -7.25 8.49
CA ASN A 53 2.78 -7.14 9.39
C ASN A 53 4.16 -7.13 8.69
N LYS A 54 4.23 -6.60 7.47
CA LYS A 54 5.46 -6.41 6.68
C LYS A 54 5.95 -4.95 6.63
N LEU A 55 5.34 -4.04 7.38
CA LEU A 55 5.69 -2.60 7.35
C LEU A 55 7.18 -2.33 7.61
N SER A 56 7.80 -3.05 8.56
CA SER A 56 9.23 -2.87 8.87
C SER A 56 10.16 -3.34 7.74
N ALA A 57 9.82 -4.45 7.07
CA ALA A 57 10.56 -4.93 5.91
C ALA A 57 10.43 -3.96 4.73
N LEU A 58 9.22 -3.42 4.53
CA LEU A 58 8.98 -2.37 3.54
C LEU A 58 9.80 -1.10 3.84
N GLU A 59 9.81 -0.65 5.10
CA GLU A 59 10.61 0.51 5.53
C GLU A 59 12.10 0.32 5.23
N GLN A 60 12.67 -0.83 5.61
CA GLN A 60 14.07 -1.16 5.35
C GLN A 60 14.42 -1.08 3.85
N TRP A 61 13.55 -1.63 3.00
CA TRP A 61 13.74 -1.57 1.55
C TRP A 61 13.65 -0.15 1.01
N VAL A 62 12.63 0.62 1.40
CA VAL A 62 12.48 2.01 0.94
C VAL A 62 13.66 2.87 1.38
N CYS A 63 14.15 2.69 2.61
CA CYS A 63 15.33 3.38 3.12
C CYS A 63 16.64 2.95 2.42
N SER A 64 16.65 1.82 1.70
CA SER A 64 17.81 1.39 0.91
C SER A 64 17.90 2.05 -0.47
N PHE A 65 16.86 2.81 -0.88
CA PHE A 65 16.82 3.45 -2.19
C PHE A 65 17.91 4.51 -2.34
N ARG A 66 18.60 4.48 -3.49
CA ARG A 66 19.47 5.57 -3.89
C ARG A 66 18.63 6.72 -4.43
N TYR A 67 19.21 7.92 -4.46
CA TYR A 67 18.59 9.11 -5.04
C TYR A 67 18.02 8.84 -6.46
N TRP A 68 18.73 8.07 -7.27
CA TRP A 68 18.30 7.66 -8.62
C TRP A 68 17.08 6.74 -8.65
N ASP A 69 16.86 5.91 -7.63
CA ASP A 69 15.70 5.02 -7.55
C ASP A 69 14.43 5.83 -7.24
N VAL A 70 14.55 6.85 -6.41
CA VAL A 70 13.47 7.80 -6.10
C VAL A 70 13.10 8.64 -7.33
N LEU A 71 14.09 9.15 -8.08
CA LEU A 71 13.84 9.87 -9.33
C LEU A 71 13.10 9.00 -10.36
N ARG A 72 13.49 7.72 -10.49
CA ARG A 72 12.80 6.78 -11.40
C ARG A 72 11.34 6.51 -11.03
N LEU A 73 10.99 6.60 -9.74
CA LEU A 73 9.60 6.52 -9.27
C LEU A 73 8.81 7.81 -9.55
N MET A 74 9.48 8.95 -9.70
CA MET A 74 8.88 10.26 -9.99
C MET A 74 8.70 10.50 -11.49
N ASP A 75 9.65 10.07 -12.32
CA ASP A 75 9.64 10.23 -13.78
C ASP A 75 8.79 9.16 -14.49
N VAL A 76 7.53 8.99 -14.07
CA VAL A 76 6.53 8.27 -14.86
C VAL A 76 6.38 9.01 -16.19
N SER A 77 7.09 8.51 -17.20
CA SER A 77 7.39 9.23 -18.43
C SER A 77 6.11 9.53 -19.22
N TRP A 78 5.85 10.81 -19.45
CA TRP A 78 4.82 11.35 -20.34
C TRP A 78 5.13 11.08 -21.84
N GLY A 79 5.87 10.01 -22.17
CA GLY A 79 6.21 9.62 -23.54
C GLY A 79 5.40 8.39 -23.95
N ARG A 80 4.46 8.58 -24.89
CA ARG A 80 3.71 7.62 -25.77
C ARG A 80 3.52 6.15 -25.33
N GLY A 81 3.48 5.83 -24.04
CA GLY A 81 3.24 4.46 -23.54
C GLY A 81 3.67 4.21 -22.08
N GLY A 82 3.43 5.18 -21.19
CA GLY A 82 4.01 5.32 -19.84
C GLY A 82 3.70 4.25 -18.78
N LEU A 83 3.89 2.95 -19.07
CA LEU A 83 3.71 1.84 -18.13
C LEU A 83 4.96 0.96 -17.91
N LEU A 84 6.13 1.32 -18.45
CA LEU A 84 7.23 0.34 -18.64
C LEU A 84 8.46 0.46 -17.70
N ARG A 85 8.33 0.96 -16.47
CA ARG A 85 9.47 0.92 -15.50
C ARG A 85 9.17 0.39 -14.09
N GLY A 86 7.91 0.04 -13.81
CA GLY A 86 7.51 -0.44 -12.49
C GLY A 86 7.99 -1.86 -12.15
N GLU A 87 8.35 -2.69 -13.14
CA GLU A 87 8.58 -4.12 -12.91
C GLU A 87 9.67 -4.42 -11.86
N ARG A 88 10.76 -3.64 -11.81
CA ARG A 88 11.80 -3.85 -10.78
C ARG A 88 11.28 -3.59 -9.37
N VAL A 89 10.44 -2.56 -9.22
CA VAL A 89 9.83 -2.17 -7.94
C VAL A 89 8.81 -3.23 -7.54
N PHE A 90 7.98 -3.69 -8.48
CA PHE A 90 6.99 -4.74 -8.23
C PHE A 90 7.62 -6.11 -7.94
N ASN A 91 8.70 -6.48 -8.62
CA ASN A 91 9.41 -7.74 -8.38
C ASN A 91 10.02 -7.76 -6.98
N HIS A 92 10.72 -6.70 -6.58
CA HIS A 92 11.29 -6.65 -5.23
C HIS A 92 10.23 -6.48 -4.13
N TYR A 93 9.14 -5.76 -4.43
CA TYR A 93 8.00 -5.71 -3.52
C TYR A 93 7.40 -7.10 -3.28
N ARG A 94 7.37 -7.98 -4.29
CA ARG A 94 6.90 -9.37 -4.14
C ARG A 94 7.77 -10.18 -3.18
N ASP A 95 9.08 -9.92 -3.13
CA ASP A 95 9.98 -10.56 -2.17
C ASP A 95 9.69 -10.10 -0.73
N ILE A 96 9.38 -8.81 -0.55
CA ILE A 96 9.00 -8.22 0.75
C ILE A 96 7.60 -8.69 1.19
N MET A 97 6.71 -8.82 0.22
CA MET A 97 5.30 -9.11 0.38
C MET A 97 4.94 -10.39 -0.39
N PRO A 98 5.35 -11.57 0.10
CA PRO A 98 5.02 -12.85 -0.53
C PRO A 98 3.55 -13.24 -0.34
N VAL A 99 2.79 -12.47 0.44
CA VAL A 99 1.37 -12.70 0.68
C VAL A 99 0.58 -12.36 -0.59
N THR A 100 -0.05 -13.37 -1.16
CA THR A 100 -0.85 -13.27 -2.37
C THR A 100 -2.35 -13.11 -2.13
N ASP A 101 -2.79 -13.31 -0.89
CA ASP A 101 -4.20 -13.26 -0.51
C ASP A 101 -4.39 -12.40 0.75
N PHE A 102 -5.45 -11.59 0.75
CA PHE A 102 -5.81 -10.76 1.90
C PHE A 102 -6.19 -11.57 3.14
N ASP A 103 -6.63 -12.82 2.98
CA ASP A 103 -6.94 -13.75 4.08
C ASP A 103 -5.78 -13.97 5.05
N HIS A 104 -4.54 -13.82 4.58
CA HIS A 104 -3.35 -13.96 5.41
C HIS A 104 -2.96 -12.67 6.15
N CYS A 105 -3.70 -11.58 5.96
CA CYS A 105 -3.41 -10.30 6.60
C CYS A 105 -4.07 -10.22 7.98
N SER A 106 -3.30 -9.78 8.98
CA SER A 106 -3.78 -9.66 10.36
C SER A 106 -4.77 -8.52 10.58
N ARG A 107 -4.91 -7.61 9.60
CA ARG A 107 -5.86 -6.50 9.62
C ARG A 107 -6.67 -6.50 8.34
N ARG A 108 -7.91 -5.99 8.44
CA ARG A 108 -8.76 -5.83 7.26
C ARG A 108 -8.15 -4.78 6.33
N PHE A 109 -8.06 -5.13 5.06
CA PHE A 109 -7.48 -4.27 4.03
C PHE A 109 -8.39 -4.16 2.80
N GLY A 110 -8.41 -2.98 2.20
CA GLY A 110 -9.00 -2.74 0.89
C GLY A 110 -8.07 -1.89 0.02
N ALA A 111 -7.92 -2.27 -1.24
CA ALA A 111 -7.23 -1.46 -2.25
C ALA A 111 -8.24 -0.98 -3.29
N VAL A 112 -8.14 0.29 -3.70
CA VAL A 112 -8.93 0.84 -4.79
C VAL A 112 -8.06 1.06 -6.03
N ALA A 113 -8.61 0.72 -7.20
CA ALA A 113 -8.05 1.01 -8.51
C ALA A 113 -9.14 1.53 -9.45
N THR A 114 -8.76 1.95 -10.65
CA THR A 114 -9.72 2.39 -11.69
C THR A 114 -9.78 1.35 -12.80
N ASN A 115 -10.98 0.91 -13.16
CA ASN A 115 -11.20 0.17 -14.39
C ASN A 115 -11.05 1.10 -15.59
N LEU A 116 -10.02 0.89 -16.41
CA LEU A 116 -9.72 1.76 -17.55
C LEU A 116 -10.78 1.71 -18.67
N SER A 117 -11.56 0.62 -18.76
CA SER A 117 -12.60 0.49 -19.79
C SER A 117 -13.88 1.24 -19.42
N THR A 118 -14.18 1.37 -18.12
CA THR A 118 -15.46 1.96 -17.64
C THR A 118 -15.28 3.27 -16.88
N GLY A 119 -14.05 3.60 -16.48
CA GLY A 119 -13.74 4.74 -15.62
C GLY A 119 -14.18 4.58 -14.17
N ARG A 120 -14.81 3.45 -13.80
CA ARG A 120 -15.31 3.20 -12.45
C ARG A 120 -14.22 2.67 -11.52
N GLU A 121 -14.40 2.93 -10.24
CA GLU A 121 -13.59 2.35 -9.18
C GLU A 121 -13.80 0.83 -9.07
N LEU A 122 -12.69 0.12 -8.86
CA LEU A 122 -12.64 -1.30 -8.51
C LEU A 122 -12.06 -1.40 -7.11
N TRP A 123 -12.80 -2.07 -6.23
CA TRP A 123 -12.39 -2.32 -4.86
C TRP A 123 -11.95 -3.77 -4.70
N PHE A 124 -10.69 -3.95 -4.32
CA PHE A 124 -10.12 -5.23 -3.94
C PHE A 124 -10.15 -5.29 -2.42
N CYS A 125 -11.13 -6.01 -1.89
CA CYS A 125 -11.34 -6.16 -0.44
C CYS A 125 -11.46 -7.63 -0.10
N LEU A 126 -11.08 -7.96 1.12
CA LEU A 126 -11.44 -9.23 1.74
C LEU A 126 -12.94 -9.18 2.08
N VAL A 127 -13.77 -9.63 1.15
CA VAL A 127 -15.20 -9.82 1.39
C VAL A 127 -15.33 -11.15 2.10
N TYR A 128 -15.63 -11.14 3.40
CA TYR A 128 -16.19 -12.34 4.02
C TYR A 128 -17.53 -12.60 3.33
N THR A 129 -17.54 -13.43 2.29
CA THR A 129 -18.74 -14.18 1.94
C THR A 129 -18.97 -15.10 3.11
N SER A 130 -19.88 -14.73 4.01
CA SER A 130 -20.47 -15.71 4.90
C SER A 130 -21.02 -16.88 4.06
N PRO A 131 -20.85 -18.14 4.49
CA PRO A 131 -21.44 -19.28 3.81
C PRO A 131 -22.97 -19.19 3.76
#